data_AF-A0A955SZJ8-F1
#
_entry.id   AF-A0A955SZJ8-F1
#
_cell.length_a   1.000
_cell.length_b   1.000
_cell.length_c   1.000
_cell.angle_alpha   90.00
_cell.angle_beta   90.00
_cell.angle_gamma   90.00
#
_symmetry.space_group_name_H-M   'P 1'
#
loop_
_entity.id
_entity.type
_entity.pdbx_description
1 polymer ?
#
loop_
_entity_poly.entity_id
_entity_poly.type
_entity_poly.pdbx_seq_one_letter_code
_entity_poly.pdbx_strand_id
1 'polypeptide(L)'
;AFEGRPLAGTWILRVNDANPGTTGTLNQWCLLPTLQTVTDTPTSTPTETPTPTTDVGFNCTSSYSGPMAGPATIPDATPLGVGTLQDTIVIADPGTLSDMDVFVDITHDAIADLGVSLVRQEDALVIPLYSGIACSATRLSAVFSDEGGAAPCPAIDPFTPIQPNTGTTSLDDLENRSLAGTWTLQVVDGSQGATGVLNSWCLIPTLQGPTDTPTFTPTETPTPTTDVGFNCNSPYSGPMAGPISIKDATGAGLARTRDSIVVTDMGTIKDVNVFVDITHDSIGELGVALIHEEHGIQSPVYADALCSATRISAVIDDEGVVAPCPAIDPNMPILPPDITFPLSGFDNRELAGTWTLEITDGNQGNTGVLNQWCLLVTVESATGTATFTLTPTETPTLTPTGSISQTPTETPCSNSADLNNDGEIDSRDLVEFLHQLSGQSASSGHGSADLDCSQSLDQLDLILFQDKWDPGMAP
;
A
#
# COMPACT_ATOMS: atom_id res chain seq x y z
N ALA A 1 -23.38 -2.73 -3.13
CA ALA A 1 -24.38 -1.62 -3.18
C ALA A 1 -24.09 -0.48 -2.20
N PHE A 2 -23.42 -0.76 -1.07
CA PHE A 2 -22.97 0.27 -0.11
C PHE A 2 -21.44 0.35 0.04
N GLU A 3 -20.70 -0.61 -0.51
CA GLU A 3 -19.23 -0.58 -0.61
C GLU A 3 -18.76 0.69 -1.33
N GLY A 4 -17.70 1.31 -0.81
CA GLY A 4 -17.13 2.57 -1.32
C GLY A 4 -17.93 3.84 -1.01
N ARG A 5 -19.09 3.75 -0.31
CA ARG A 5 -19.90 4.92 0.05
C ARG A 5 -19.57 5.41 1.46
N PRO A 6 -19.65 6.74 1.72
CA PRO A 6 -19.48 7.26 3.08
C PRO A 6 -20.48 6.64 4.06
N LEU A 7 -19.99 6.20 5.23
CA LEU A 7 -20.83 5.69 6.31
C LEU A 7 -21.78 6.77 6.88
N ALA A 8 -21.35 8.03 6.84
CA ALA A 8 -22.09 9.15 7.41
C ALA A 8 -23.42 9.39 6.68
N GLY A 9 -24.55 9.32 7.41
CA GLY A 9 -25.88 9.57 6.86
C GLY A 9 -27.02 9.05 7.73
N THR A 10 -28.26 9.36 7.32
CA THR A 10 -29.47 8.82 7.96
C THR A 10 -29.85 7.50 7.30
N TRP A 11 -29.76 6.42 8.06
CA TRP A 11 -30.09 5.07 7.60
C TRP A 11 -31.51 4.66 8.01
N ILE A 12 -32.30 4.16 7.05
CA ILE A 12 -33.71 3.78 7.27
C ILE A 12 -33.87 2.29 6.96
N LEU A 13 -34.03 1.46 8.00
CA LEU A 13 -34.45 0.07 7.86
C LEU A 13 -35.97 0.01 7.55
N ARG A 14 -36.34 -0.56 6.40
CA ARG A 14 -37.74 -0.84 6.05
C ARG A 14 -38.02 -2.33 6.21
N VAL A 15 -38.93 -2.68 7.11
CA VAL A 15 -39.44 -4.04 7.29
C VAL A 15 -40.85 -4.10 6.72
N ASN A 16 -41.12 -5.08 5.84
CA ASN A 16 -42.45 -5.27 5.27
C ASN A 16 -42.97 -6.66 5.63
N ASP A 17 -44.17 -6.73 6.22
CA ASP A 17 -44.87 -8.00 6.43
C ASP A 17 -45.76 -8.27 5.22
N ALA A 18 -45.43 -9.31 4.45
CA ALA A 18 -46.16 -9.70 3.25
C ALA A 18 -47.39 -10.57 3.54
N ASN A 19 -47.62 -10.98 4.80
CA ASN A 19 -48.67 -11.92 5.17
C ASN A 19 -49.75 -11.27 6.05
N PRO A 20 -50.99 -11.14 5.55
CA PRO A 20 -52.09 -10.59 6.33
C PRO A 20 -52.39 -11.45 7.57
N GLY A 21 -52.38 -10.83 8.75
CA GLY A 21 -52.83 -11.47 10.01
C GLY A 21 -51.71 -12.03 10.89
N THR A 22 -50.44 -11.92 10.47
CA THR A 22 -49.28 -12.15 11.35
C THR A 22 -48.84 -10.84 11.99
N THR A 23 -48.30 -10.93 13.21
CA THR A 23 -47.69 -9.79 13.91
C THR A 23 -46.29 -10.16 14.37
N GLY A 24 -45.40 -9.18 14.38
CA GLY A 24 -44.01 -9.32 14.82
C GLY A 24 -43.51 -8.02 15.45
N THR A 25 -42.39 -8.10 16.17
CA THR A 25 -41.75 -6.94 16.82
C THR A 25 -40.30 -6.86 16.37
N LEU A 26 -39.84 -5.67 15.93
CA LEU A 26 -38.42 -5.39 15.70
C LEU A 26 -37.78 -5.04 17.05
N ASN A 27 -36.91 -5.92 17.57
CA ASN A 27 -36.30 -5.73 18.88
C ASN A 27 -35.05 -4.84 18.84
N GLN A 28 -34.18 -5.01 17.84
CA GLN A 28 -32.96 -4.22 17.66
C GLN A 28 -32.48 -4.30 16.20
N TRP A 29 -31.79 -3.26 15.74
CA TRP A 29 -31.00 -3.29 14.51
C TRP A 29 -29.79 -2.35 14.65
N CYS A 30 -28.73 -2.63 13.90
CA CYS A 30 -27.55 -1.78 13.79
C CYS A 30 -26.90 -1.96 12.41
N LEU A 31 -25.94 -1.10 12.08
CA LEU A 31 -25.09 -1.25 10.90
C LEU A 31 -23.68 -1.58 11.37
N LEU A 32 -23.03 -2.53 10.69
CA LEU A 32 -21.65 -2.95 10.92
C LEU A 32 -20.87 -2.72 9.61
N PRO A 33 -20.48 -1.48 9.33
CA PRO A 33 -19.77 -1.13 8.10
C PRO A 33 -18.27 -1.42 8.22
N THR A 34 -17.66 -1.98 7.18
CA THR A 34 -16.20 -1.99 7.04
C THR A 34 -15.78 -0.64 6.47
N LEU A 35 -15.03 0.14 7.25
CA LEU A 35 -14.53 1.45 6.83
C LEU A 35 -13.23 1.26 6.03
N GLN A 36 -13.15 1.87 4.84
CA GLN A 36 -11.84 2.04 4.18
C GLN A 36 -10.99 2.99 5.03
N THR A 37 -9.75 2.58 5.33
CA THR A 37 -8.82 3.39 6.12
C THR A 37 -8.20 4.46 5.24
N VAL A 38 -8.51 5.74 5.51
CA VAL A 38 -7.77 6.90 4.98
C VAL A 38 -6.66 7.26 5.98
N THR A 39 -5.42 7.24 5.53
CA THR A 39 -4.25 7.63 6.34
C THR A 39 -4.14 9.16 6.36
N ASP A 40 -4.89 9.83 7.23
CA ASP A 40 -4.71 11.26 7.47
C ASP A 40 -3.66 11.50 8.56
N THR A 41 -2.60 12.21 8.19
CA THR A 41 -1.64 12.80 9.14
C THR A 41 -2.33 13.91 9.93
N PRO A 42 -2.26 13.96 11.28
CA PRO A 42 -2.90 15.00 12.05
C PRO A 42 -2.21 16.36 11.82
N THR A 43 -2.82 17.22 11.00
CA THR A 43 -2.46 18.64 10.95
C THR A 43 -3.45 19.43 11.80
N SER A 44 -2.96 20.05 12.87
CA SER A 44 -3.74 20.94 13.72
C SER A 44 -3.89 22.32 13.09
N THR A 45 -5.08 22.72 12.62
CA THR A 45 -5.40 24.15 12.44
C THR A 45 -6.92 24.41 12.49
N PRO A 46 -7.33 25.66 12.78
CA PRO A 46 -8.17 26.04 13.90
C PRO A 46 -9.68 25.98 13.61
N THR A 47 -10.47 26.08 14.67
CA THR A 47 -11.92 26.25 14.65
C THR A 47 -12.33 27.44 13.77
N GLU A 48 -13.02 27.18 12.67
CA GLU A 48 -13.76 28.19 11.90
C GLU A 48 -15.27 27.94 12.00
N THR A 49 -15.98 29.06 12.06
CA THR A 49 -17.41 29.22 12.35
C THR A 49 -18.25 28.80 11.12
N PRO A 50 -19.45 28.19 11.27
CA PRO A 50 -20.14 27.59 10.14
C PRO A 50 -20.79 28.64 9.22
N THR A 51 -20.73 28.45 7.89
CA THR A 51 -21.71 28.78 6.80
C THR A 51 -20.99 28.81 5.42
N PRO A 52 -21.58 28.47 4.25
CA PRO A 52 -22.63 27.51 3.85
C PRO A 52 -22.12 26.41 2.87
N THR A 53 -22.95 25.37 2.66
CA THR A 53 -22.84 24.22 1.74
C THR A 53 -22.18 24.49 0.38
N THR A 54 -21.05 23.83 0.10
CA THR A 54 -20.48 23.60 -1.24
C THR A 54 -19.98 22.15 -1.37
N ASP A 55 -20.04 21.66 -2.61
CA ASP A 55 -19.76 20.32 -3.16
C ASP A 55 -18.63 19.54 -2.46
N VAL A 56 -18.95 18.37 -1.90
CA VAL A 56 -17.96 17.47 -1.28
C VAL A 56 -17.36 16.61 -2.39
N GLY A 57 -16.38 17.17 -3.10
CA GLY A 57 -15.69 16.49 -4.20
C GLY A 57 -14.95 15.22 -3.73
N PHE A 58 -14.95 14.19 -4.58
CA PHE A 58 -14.10 13.02 -4.43
C PHE A 58 -12.62 13.45 -4.52
N ASN A 59 -11.82 13.05 -3.54
CA ASN A 59 -10.42 13.44 -3.43
C ASN A 59 -9.51 12.21 -3.58
N CYS A 60 -8.46 12.33 -4.37
CA CYS A 60 -7.51 11.26 -4.71
C CYS A 60 -6.54 10.89 -3.57
N THR A 61 -6.94 11.05 -2.31
CA THR A 61 -6.09 10.88 -1.13
C THR A 61 -5.78 9.41 -0.78
N SER A 62 -6.46 8.45 -1.41
CA SER A 62 -6.29 7.01 -1.19
C SER A 62 -5.98 6.24 -2.48
N SER A 63 -5.52 6.94 -3.52
CA SER A 63 -5.27 6.40 -4.87
C SER A 63 -3.93 6.88 -5.40
N TYR A 64 -3.40 6.24 -6.45
CA TYR A 64 -2.21 6.73 -7.14
C TYR A 64 -2.59 8.02 -7.86
N SER A 65 -2.33 9.15 -7.20
CA SER A 65 -2.53 10.48 -7.72
C SER A 65 -1.27 10.95 -8.44
N GLY A 66 -1.46 11.66 -9.54
CA GLY A 66 -0.34 12.20 -10.31
C GLY A 66 0.39 13.32 -9.57
N PRO A 67 1.57 13.72 -10.07
CA PRO A 67 2.39 14.79 -9.50
C PRO A 67 1.78 16.18 -9.71
N MET A 68 0.50 16.30 -10.08
CA MET A 68 -0.16 17.58 -10.25
C MET A 68 -0.04 18.40 -8.95
N ALA A 69 0.83 19.40 -8.99
CA ALA A 69 1.00 20.38 -7.92
C ALA A 69 -0.23 21.30 -7.75
N GLY A 70 -1.28 21.08 -8.54
CA GLY A 70 -2.54 21.82 -8.58
C GLY A 70 -3.24 21.68 -9.93
N PRO A 71 -4.40 22.35 -10.13
CA PRO A 71 -5.15 22.31 -11.39
C PRO A 71 -4.32 22.74 -12.60
N ALA A 72 -4.44 21.99 -13.71
CA ALA A 72 -3.69 22.20 -14.94
C ALA A 72 -4.61 22.70 -16.06
N THR A 73 -4.21 23.76 -16.77
CA THR A 73 -4.98 24.32 -17.88
C THR A 73 -4.97 23.40 -19.08
N ILE A 74 -6.16 23.10 -19.63
CA ILE A 74 -6.30 22.37 -20.89
C ILE A 74 -6.11 23.40 -22.01
N PRO A 75 -5.12 23.23 -22.91
CA PRO A 75 -4.98 24.09 -24.06
C PRO A 75 -6.22 24.03 -24.95
N ASP A 76 -6.71 25.18 -25.43
CA ASP A 76 -7.81 25.28 -26.40
C ASP A 76 -7.35 24.77 -27.78
N ALA A 77 -8.29 24.29 -28.59
CA ALA A 77 -8.02 23.96 -29.99
C ALA A 77 -7.64 25.20 -30.79
N THR A 78 -6.88 25.01 -31.86
CA THR A 78 -6.52 26.07 -32.81
C THR A 78 -7.02 25.71 -34.21
N PRO A 79 -7.06 26.66 -35.16
CA PRO A 79 -7.34 26.33 -36.56
C PRO A 79 -6.38 25.31 -37.19
N LEU A 80 -5.25 25.01 -36.54
CA LEU A 80 -4.19 24.12 -37.04
C LEU A 80 -4.08 22.80 -36.26
N GLY A 81 -4.87 22.58 -35.21
CA GLY A 81 -4.80 21.35 -34.41
C GLY A 81 -5.64 21.39 -33.14
N VAL A 82 -5.79 20.24 -32.50
CA VAL A 82 -6.48 20.08 -31.21
C VAL A 82 -5.62 20.59 -30.06
N GLY A 83 -6.27 21.00 -28.98
CA GLY A 83 -5.61 21.27 -27.71
C GLY A 83 -5.30 19.95 -26.99
N THR A 84 -4.14 19.82 -26.36
CA THR A 84 -3.78 18.56 -25.65
C THR A 84 -3.04 18.86 -24.37
N LEU A 85 -3.52 18.27 -23.28
CA LEU A 85 -2.88 18.18 -21.99
C LEU A 85 -2.50 16.72 -21.73
N GLN A 86 -1.30 16.49 -21.22
CA GLN A 86 -0.87 15.20 -20.71
C GLN A 86 -0.35 15.38 -19.29
N ASP A 87 -0.80 14.53 -18.38
CA ASP A 87 -0.26 14.44 -17.02
C ASP A 87 0.13 13.00 -16.73
N THR A 88 1.23 12.78 -16.00
CA THR A 88 1.88 11.46 -15.91
C THR A 88 2.19 11.05 -14.48
N ILE A 89 1.84 9.82 -14.13
CA ILE A 89 2.14 9.14 -12.87
C ILE A 89 3.18 8.06 -13.14
N VAL A 90 4.22 7.98 -12.31
CA VAL A 90 5.18 6.88 -12.31
C VAL A 90 4.94 6.04 -11.07
N ILE A 91 4.63 4.76 -11.26
CA ILE A 91 4.36 3.82 -10.18
C ILE A 91 5.47 2.78 -10.15
N ALA A 92 6.10 2.60 -8.99
CA ALA A 92 7.16 1.61 -8.79
C ALA A 92 6.64 0.27 -8.21
N ASP A 93 5.40 0.23 -7.74
CA ASP A 93 4.85 -0.91 -7.02
C ASP A 93 4.66 -2.13 -7.94
N PRO A 94 5.28 -3.28 -7.61
CA PRO A 94 5.40 -4.42 -8.53
C PRO A 94 4.12 -5.27 -8.65
N GLY A 95 2.97 -4.75 -8.23
CA GLY A 95 1.70 -5.49 -8.24
C GLY A 95 1.25 -5.89 -9.65
N THR A 96 0.44 -6.96 -9.73
CA THR A 96 -0.28 -7.33 -10.96
C THR A 96 -1.73 -6.88 -10.82
N LEU A 97 -2.29 -6.25 -11.83
CA LEU A 97 -3.66 -5.75 -11.83
C LEU A 97 -4.67 -6.91 -11.96
N SER A 98 -5.64 -6.96 -11.06
CA SER A 98 -6.87 -7.73 -11.26
C SER A 98 -7.98 -6.88 -11.83
N ASP A 99 -7.92 -5.56 -11.64
CA ASP A 99 -8.91 -4.58 -12.10
C ASP A 99 -8.31 -3.15 -12.00
N MET A 100 -8.87 -2.18 -12.73
CA MET A 100 -8.43 -0.79 -12.79
C MET A 100 -9.60 0.19 -12.99
N ASP A 101 -9.80 1.05 -12.00
CA ASP A 101 -10.68 2.21 -12.08
C ASP A 101 -9.90 3.52 -12.25
N VAL A 102 -10.51 4.52 -12.88
CA VAL A 102 -9.88 5.85 -13.09
C VAL A 102 -10.82 6.98 -12.70
N PHE A 103 -10.40 7.82 -11.76
CA PHE A 103 -11.14 9.05 -11.44
C PHE A 103 -10.59 10.24 -12.22
N VAL A 104 -11.48 11.08 -12.76
CA VAL A 104 -11.14 12.32 -13.46
C VAL A 104 -12.11 13.44 -13.05
N ASP A 105 -11.54 14.60 -12.66
CA ASP A 105 -12.26 15.85 -12.43
C ASP A 105 -11.72 16.96 -13.35
N ILE A 106 -12.58 17.46 -14.25
CA ILE A 106 -12.31 18.54 -15.20
C ILE A 106 -13.44 19.56 -15.13
N THR A 107 -13.07 20.83 -15.04
CA THR A 107 -13.97 21.96 -15.31
C THR A 107 -13.69 22.48 -16.72
N HIS A 108 -14.70 22.55 -17.58
CA HIS A 108 -14.56 22.99 -18.97
C HIS A 108 -15.78 23.79 -19.40
N ASP A 109 -15.62 24.77 -20.29
CA ASP A 109 -16.76 25.55 -20.81
C ASP A 109 -17.79 24.66 -21.55
N ALA A 110 -17.33 23.54 -22.12
CA ALA A 110 -18.17 22.51 -22.70
C ALA A 110 -17.47 21.15 -22.65
N ILE A 111 -17.90 20.25 -21.77
CA ILE A 111 -17.26 18.91 -21.68
C ILE A 111 -17.52 18.07 -22.94
N ALA A 112 -18.50 18.43 -23.76
CA ALA A 112 -18.79 17.77 -25.03
C ALA A 112 -17.62 17.85 -26.04
N ASP A 113 -16.71 18.80 -25.84
CA ASP A 113 -15.54 19.02 -26.70
C ASP A 113 -14.32 18.17 -26.29
N LEU A 114 -14.42 17.47 -25.15
CA LEU A 114 -13.31 16.74 -24.56
C LEU A 114 -13.23 15.28 -25.03
N GLY A 115 -12.02 14.85 -25.34
CA GLY A 115 -11.60 13.45 -25.35
C GLY A 115 -10.63 13.19 -24.20
N VAL A 116 -10.89 12.18 -23.38
CA VAL A 116 -10.02 11.76 -22.28
C VAL A 116 -9.61 10.31 -22.50
N SER A 117 -8.32 10.03 -22.40
CA SER A 117 -7.77 8.68 -22.53
C SER A 117 -6.69 8.42 -21.48
N LEU A 118 -6.65 7.20 -20.98
CA LEU A 118 -5.53 6.69 -20.17
C LEU A 118 -4.53 6.01 -21.10
N VAL A 119 -3.24 6.31 -20.93
CA VAL A 119 -2.16 5.72 -21.70
C VAL A 119 -1.18 5.04 -20.76
N ARG A 120 -0.88 3.76 -20.99
CA ARG A 120 0.24 3.06 -20.34
C ARG A 120 1.42 3.05 -21.29
N GLN A 121 2.55 3.62 -20.87
CA GLN A 121 3.67 3.86 -21.79
C GLN A 121 4.48 2.61 -22.11
N GLU A 122 4.50 1.61 -21.22
CA GLU A 122 5.31 0.39 -21.34
C GLU A 122 4.91 -0.48 -22.53
N ASP A 123 3.62 -0.49 -22.86
CA ASP A 123 3.02 -1.27 -23.95
C ASP A 123 2.27 -0.39 -24.96
N ALA A 124 2.33 0.94 -24.78
CA ALA A 124 1.61 1.93 -25.57
C ALA A 124 0.09 1.66 -25.66
N LEU A 125 -0.49 1.03 -24.63
CA LEU A 125 -1.93 0.81 -24.56
C LEU A 125 -2.63 2.15 -24.31
N VAL A 126 -3.58 2.49 -25.18
CA VAL A 126 -4.44 3.68 -25.05
C VAL A 126 -5.86 3.23 -24.80
N ILE A 127 -6.44 3.65 -23.68
CA ILE A 127 -7.80 3.31 -23.26
C ILE A 127 -8.64 4.60 -23.27
N PRO A 128 -9.63 4.72 -24.18
CA PRO A 128 -10.52 5.86 -24.18
C PRO A 128 -11.45 5.81 -22.96
N LEU A 129 -11.41 6.84 -22.11
CA LEU A 129 -12.26 6.96 -20.94
C LEU A 129 -13.52 7.75 -21.27
N TYR A 130 -13.34 8.89 -21.93
CA TYR A 130 -14.43 9.81 -22.25
C TYR A 130 -14.27 10.32 -23.67
N SER A 131 -15.36 10.34 -24.44
CA SER A 131 -15.40 10.97 -25.76
C SER A 131 -16.72 11.72 -25.87
N GLY A 132 -16.68 13.02 -25.58
CA GLY A 132 -17.72 14.02 -25.79
C GLY A 132 -19.17 13.50 -25.77
N ILE A 133 -19.88 13.69 -24.66
CA ILE A 133 -21.33 13.45 -24.62
C ILE A 133 -22.04 14.74 -25.04
N ALA A 134 -22.97 14.65 -25.99
CA ALA A 134 -23.73 15.79 -26.48
C ALA A 134 -24.66 16.36 -25.41
N CYS A 135 -24.12 17.25 -24.58
CA CYS A 135 -24.86 17.95 -23.54
C CYS A 135 -24.16 19.23 -23.08
N SER A 136 -24.91 20.15 -22.48
CA SER A 136 -24.44 21.50 -22.11
C SER A 136 -23.76 21.54 -20.73
N ALA A 137 -23.10 20.46 -20.34
CA ALA A 137 -22.45 20.34 -19.04
C ALA A 137 -21.06 21.00 -19.06
N THR A 138 -20.66 21.57 -17.92
CA THR A 138 -19.39 22.31 -17.79
C THR A 138 -18.42 21.67 -16.80
N ARG A 139 -18.76 20.50 -16.26
CA ARG A 139 -17.92 19.75 -15.32
C ARG A 139 -18.07 18.27 -15.59
N LEU A 140 -16.93 17.60 -15.68
CA LEU A 140 -16.80 16.15 -15.74
C LEU A 140 -16.11 15.74 -14.44
N SER A 141 -16.82 15.08 -13.54
CA SER A 141 -16.30 14.56 -12.27
C SER A 141 -16.84 13.15 -12.09
N ALA A 142 -16.06 12.15 -12.48
CA ALA A 142 -16.52 10.77 -12.58
C ALA A 142 -15.41 9.76 -12.32
N VAL A 143 -15.82 8.59 -11.81
CA VAL A 143 -15.00 7.37 -11.79
C VAL A 143 -15.39 6.54 -13.01
N PHE A 144 -14.40 6.20 -13.82
CA PHE A 144 -14.53 5.31 -14.98
C PHE A 144 -14.19 3.88 -14.55
N SER A 145 -15.13 2.97 -14.78
CA SER A 145 -15.11 1.55 -14.45
C SER A 145 -15.87 0.81 -15.55
N ASP A 146 -15.34 -0.30 -16.05
CA ASP A 146 -16.02 -1.19 -16.98
C ASP A 146 -17.03 -2.15 -16.34
N GLU A 147 -17.25 -2.04 -15.03
CA GLU A 147 -18.45 -2.50 -14.32
C GLU A 147 -19.47 -1.37 -14.12
N GLY A 148 -19.12 -0.13 -14.49
CA GLY A 148 -19.93 1.06 -14.30
C GLY A 148 -21.28 1.04 -15.04
N GLY A 149 -22.12 2.02 -14.72
CA GLY A 149 -23.37 2.25 -15.46
C GLY A 149 -23.16 3.06 -16.74
N ALA A 150 -24.20 3.19 -17.58
CA ALA A 150 -24.14 4.13 -18.70
C ALA A 150 -23.90 5.57 -18.17
N ALA A 151 -22.95 6.29 -18.79
CA ALA A 151 -22.61 7.65 -18.40
C ALA A 151 -23.84 8.59 -18.49
N PRO A 152 -24.31 9.17 -17.37
CA PRO A 152 -25.33 10.21 -17.41
C PRO A 152 -24.71 11.51 -17.91
N CYS A 153 -25.55 12.43 -18.41
CA CYS A 153 -25.12 13.81 -18.56
C CYS A 153 -25.91 14.76 -17.65
N PRO A 154 -25.23 15.60 -16.84
CA PRO A 154 -23.77 15.68 -16.66
C PRO A 154 -23.23 14.50 -15.83
N ALA A 155 -21.99 14.09 -16.11
CA ALA A 155 -21.26 13.15 -15.26
C ALA A 155 -20.62 13.92 -14.11
N ILE A 156 -21.42 14.20 -13.07
CA ILE A 156 -21.03 14.98 -11.88
C ILE A 156 -20.98 14.16 -10.60
N ASP A 157 -21.33 12.87 -10.65
CA ASP A 157 -21.38 12.02 -9.46
C ASP A 157 -20.25 10.99 -9.49
N PRO A 158 -19.12 11.25 -8.80
CA PRO A 158 -18.02 10.30 -8.71
C PRO A 158 -18.34 9.09 -7.81
N PHE A 159 -19.48 9.08 -7.10
CA PHE A 159 -19.89 7.94 -6.27
C PHE A 159 -20.71 6.89 -7.03
N THR A 160 -20.98 7.13 -8.31
CA THR A 160 -21.61 6.18 -9.22
C THR A 160 -20.68 5.95 -10.42
N PRO A 161 -19.90 4.85 -10.44
CA PRO A 161 -18.99 4.57 -11.55
C PRO A 161 -19.72 4.50 -12.88
N ILE A 162 -19.07 5.01 -13.93
CA ILE A 162 -19.59 5.04 -15.29
C ILE A 162 -18.69 4.25 -16.22
N GLN A 163 -19.29 3.64 -17.22
CA GLN A 163 -18.58 2.96 -18.29
C GLN A 163 -17.71 3.95 -19.07
N PRO A 164 -16.44 3.61 -19.34
CA PRO A 164 -15.67 4.25 -20.39
C PRO A 164 -16.42 4.25 -21.72
N ASN A 165 -16.17 5.26 -22.55
CA ASN A 165 -16.62 5.20 -23.95
C ASN A 165 -15.98 3.99 -24.64
N THR A 166 -16.80 3.07 -25.17
CA THR A 166 -16.29 1.84 -25.78
C THR A 166 -15.49 2.14 -27.06
N GLY A 167 -14.19 1.88 -27.02
CA GLY A 167 -13.28 1.88 -28.15
C GLY A 167 -12.93 0.46 -28.62
N THR A 168 -11.77 0.30 -29.25
CA THR A 168 -11.17 -1.03 -29.52
C THR A 168 -10.44 -1.60 -28.31
N THR A 169 -10.30 -0.81 -27.25
CA THR A 169 -9.59 -1.11 -26.00
C THR A 169 -10.45 -0.70 -24.81
N SER A 170 -10.29 -1.36 -23.67
CA SER A 170 -11.04 -1.11 -22.41
C SER A 170 -10.14 -1.20 -21.17
N LEU A 171 -10.69 -0.94 -19.98
CA LEU A 171 -9.97 -1.08 -18.71
C LEU A 171 -9.64 -2.55 -18.41
N ASP A 172 -10.52 -3.49 -18.79
CA ASP A 172 -10.31 -4.95 -18.75
C ASP A 172 -9.01 -5.37 -19.45
N ASP A 173 -8.56 -4.65 -20.49
CA ASP A 173 -7.32 -4.97 -21.19
C ASP A 173 -6.10 -4.86 -20.27
N LEU A 174 -6.21 -4.19 -19.12
CA LEU A 174 -5.17 -4.04 -18.11
C LEU A 174 -5.09 -5.21 -17.13
N GLU A 175 -6.09 -6.09 -17.09
CA GLU A 175 -6.04 -7.28 -16.24
C GLU A 175 -4.79 -8.12 -16.53
N ASN A 176 -4.19 -8.67 -15.49
CA ASN A 176 -2.96 -9.46 -15.53
C ASN A 176 -1.70 -8.69 -15.96
N ARG A 177 -1.77 -7.36 -16.12
CA ARG A 177 -0.59 -6.52 -16.36
C ARG A 177 -0.01 -5.99 -15.06
N SER A 178 1.27 -5.61 -15.08
CA SER A 178 1.90 -4.98 -13.91
C SER A 178 1.38 -3.55 -13.69
N LEU A 179 1.09 -3.21 -12.44
CA LEU A 179 0.79 -1.84 -12.00
C LEU A 179 2.02 -0.92 -12.14
N ALA A 180 3.22 -1.45 -11.92
CA ALA A 180 4.46 -0.70 -12.12
C ALA A 180 4.55 -0.20 -13.57
N GLY A 181 4.87 1.07 -13.72
CA GLY A 181 4.95 1.72 -15.02
C GLY A 181 4.58 3.19 -14.99
N THR A 182 4.55 3.76 -16.19
CA THR A 182 4.29 5.16 -16.47
C THR A 182 2.90 5.28 -17.09
N TRP A 183 2.01 5.91 -16.34
CA TRP A 183 0.62 6.10 -16.71
C TRP A 183 0.36 7.56 -17.03
N THR A 184 -0.13 7.85 -18.23
CA THR A 184 -0.41 9.21 -18.69
C THR A 184 -1.89 9.39 -18.91
N LEU A 185 -2.53 10.33 -18.21
CA LEU A 185 -3.83 10.83 -18.61
C LEU A 185 -3.64 11.84 -19.74
N GLN A 186 -4.30 11.61 -20.87
CA GLN A 186 -4.33 12.53 -21.99
C GLN A 186 -5.73 13.12 -22.11
N VAL A 187 -5.81 14.46 -22.06
CA VAL A 187 -7.03 15.23 -22.28
C VAL A 187 -6.85 16.03 -23.57
N VAL A 188 -7.80 15.90 -24.49
CA VAL A 188 -7.82 16.58 -25.77
C VAL A 188 -9.05 17.47 -25.83
N ASP A 189 -8.86 18.74 -26.16
CA ASP A 189 -9.95 19.66 -26.52
C ASP A 189 -10.01 19.80 -28.04
N GLY A 190 -11.14 19.39 -28.62
CA GLY A 190 -11.35 19.34 -30.07
C GLY A 190 -11.98 20.60 -30.67
N SER A 191 -12.51 21.51 -29.86
CA SER A 191 -13.31 22.66 -30.34
C SER A 191 -12.66 23.98 -29.94
N GLN A 192 -12.76 24.99 -30.81
CA GLN A 192 -12.17 26.31 -30.56
C GLN A 192 -13.05 27.17 -29.64
N GLY A 193 -12.41 27.90 -28.73
CA GLY A 193 -13.03 28.96 -27.94
C GLY A 193 -13.68 28.49 -26.65
N ALA A 194 -13.60 27.21 -26.33
CA ALA A 194 -13.87 26.66 -25.01
C ALA A 194 -12.52 26.47 -24.30
N THR A 195 -12.50 26.71 -22.99
CA THR A 195 -11.30 26.47 -22.19
C THR A 195 -11.67 25.69 -20.93
N GLY A 196 -10.68 25.09 -20.30
CA GLY A 196 -10.88 24.47 -19.01
C GLY A 196 -9.62 24.09 -18.29
N VAL A 197 -9.82 23.40 -17.18
CA VAL A 197 -8.80 22.94 -16.26
C VAL A 197 -9.09 21.50 -15.86
N LEU A 198 -8.06 20.67 -15.94
CA LEU A 198 -8.00 19.41 -15.20
C LEU A 198 -7.79 19.77 -13.74
N ASN A 199 -8.76 19.47 -12.88
CA ASN A 199 -8.70 19.76 -11.46
C ASN A 199 -7.89 18.67 -10.73
N SER A 200 -8.18 17.41 -11.01
CA SER A 200 -7.51 16.24 -10.45
C SER A 200 -7.82 14.97 -11.24
N TRP A 201 -6.97 13.96 -11.09
CA TRP A 201 -7.24 12.60 -11.55
C TRP A 201 -6.36 11.62 -10.77
N CYS A 202 -6.76 10.35 -10.76
CA CYS A 202 -5.99 9.30 -10.10
C CYS A 202 -6.40 7.90 -10.60
N LEU A 203 -5.49 6.96 -10.41
CA LEU A 203 -5.70 5.54 -10.66
C LEU A 203 -6.14 4.83 -9.38
N ILE A 204 -7.12 3.95 -9.51
CA ILE A 204 -7.70 3.16 -8.43
C ILE A 204 -7.53 1.67 -8.83
N PRO A 205 -6.32 1.11 -8.69
CA PRO A 205 -6.07 -0.27 -9.09
C PRO A 205 -6.53 -1.27 -8.03
N THR A 206 -7.03 -2.40 -8.48
CA THR A 206 -7.20 -3.61 -7.68
C THR A 206 -6.07 -4.58 -8.04
N LEU A 207 -5.32 -5.07 -7.05
CA LEU A 207 -4.20 -5.98 -7.28
C LEU A 207 -4.60 -7.44 -7.13
N GLN A 208 -4.07 -8.29 -8.00
CA GLN A 208 -4.11 -9.73 -7.83
C GLN A 208 -3.39 -10.12 -6.54
N GLY A 209 -4.03 -10.99 -5.76
CA GLY A 209 -3.36 -11.66 -4.65
C GLY A 209 -2.15 -12.48 -5.14
N PRO A 210 -1.22 -12.85 -4.25
CA PRO A 210 -0.04 -13.62 -4.62
C PRO A 210 -0.44 -14.89 -5.39
N THR A 211 -0.05 -14.94 -6.66
CA THR A 211 -0.36 -16.06 -7.53
C THR A 211 0.72 -17.12 -7.33
N ASP A 212 0.52 -18.02 -6.38
CA ASP A 212 1.31 -19.23 -6.29
C ASP A 212 1.10 -20.04 -7.57
N THR A 213 2.09 -20.04 -8.47
CA THR A 213 2.08 -20.88 -9.67
C THR A 213 2.69 -22.24 -9.31
N PRO A 214 1.89 -23.30 -9.11
CA PRO A 214 2.44 -24.62 -8.88
C PRO A 214 3.13 -25.13 -10.15
N THR A 215 4.44 -25.31 -10.09
CA THR A 215 5.17 -26.09 -11.08
C THR A 215 4.87 -27.57 -10.84
N PHE A 216 3.90 -28.12 -11.58
CA PHE A 216 3.55 -29.54 -11.48
C PHE A 216 4.66 -30.43 -12.04
N THR A 217 5.45 -31.02 -11.16
CA THR A 217 6.12 -32.31 -11.44
C THR A 217 5.06 -33.40 -11.27
N PRO A 218 4.78 -34.25 -12.27
CA PRO A 218 3.74 -35.26 -12.14
C PRO A 218 4.18 -36.29 -11.11
N THR A 219 3.50 -36.34 -9.97
CA THR A 219 3.61 -37.43 -9.00
C THR A 219 2.20 -37.83 -8.58
N GLU A 220 2.03 -39.14 -8.51
CA GLU A 220 0.82 -39.95 -8.45
C GLU A 220 -0.41 -39.31 -7.79
N THR A 221 -1.54 -39.47 -8.48
CA THR A 221 -2.90 -39.14 -8.04
C THR A 221 -3.19 -39.66 -6.63
N PRO A 222 -3.39 -38.78 -5.62
CA PRO A 222 -4.01 -39.20 -4.39
C PRO A 222 -5.54 -39.25 -4.56
N THR A 223 -6.09 -40.24 -3.87
CA THR A 223 -7.51 -40.55 -3.69
C THR A 223 -8.21 -39.41 -2.95
N PRO A 224 -9.51 -39.13 -3.19
CA PRO A 224 -10.15 -37.93 -2.67
C PRO A 224 -10.37 -38.01 -1.16
N THR A 225 -9.90 -37.01 -0.43
CA THR A 225 -10.37 -36.64 0.91
C THR A 225 -10.48 -35.12 1.00
N THR A 226 -11.66 -34.67 1.42
CA THR A 226 -12.05 -33.28 1.67
C THR A 226 -11.31 -32.72 2.89
N ASP A 227 -10.32 -31.85 2.66
CA ASP A 227 -9.96 -30.70 3.51
C ASP A 227 -8.92 -29.89 2.71
N VAL A 228 -9.31 -28.76 2.11
CA VAL A 228 -8.35 -27.87 1.43
C VAL A 228 -7.78 -26.98 2.52
N GLY A 229 -6.84 -27.52 3.30
CA GLY A 229 -6.20 -26.79 4.39
C GLY A 229 -5.54 -25.51 3.87
N PHE A 230 -5.76 -24.41 4.58
CA PHE A 230 -5.00 -23.17 4.35
C PHE A 230 -3.55 -23.41 4.73
N ASN A 231 -2.67 -23.22 3.76
CA ASN A 231 -1.24 -23.31 3.98
C ASN A 231 -0.73 -21.91 4.38
N CYS A 232 0.01 -21.85 5.49
CA CYS A 232 0.65 -20.63 5.96
C CYS A 232 1.76 -20.23 4.99
N ASN A 233 1.42 -19.46 3.97
CA ASN A 233 2.37 -18.88 3.02
C ASN A 233 2.87 -17.49 3.46
N SER A 234 2.68 -17.15 4.74
CA SER A 234 3.22 -15.90 5.29
C SER A 234 4.75 -15.99 5.48
N PRO A 235 5.51 -14.91 5.18
CA PRO A 235 6.93 -14.83 5.53
C PRO A 235 7.17 -14.95 7.04
N TYR A 236 6.15 -14.67 7.86
CA TYR A 236 6.16 -14.82 9.31
C TYR A 236 5.43 -16.11 9.71
N SER A 237 5.89 -17.22 9.16
CA SER A 237 5.51 -18.56 9.59
C SER A 237 6.55 -19.06 10.60
N GLY A 238 6.07 -19.76 11.64
CA GLY A 238 6.97 -20.29 12.64
C GLY A 238 7.91 -21.34 12.05
N PRO A 239 9.07 -21.58 12.68
CA PRO A 239 9.93 -22.70 12.34
C PRO A 239 9.28 -24.00 12.82
N MET A 240 8.09 -24.33 12.35
CA MET A 240 7.46 -25.59 12.70
C MET A 240 8.22 -26.71 12.01
N ALA A 241 9.07 -27.38 12.78
CA ALA A 241 9.69 -28.66 12.42
C ALA A 241 8.67 -29.81 12.34
N GLY A 242 7.38 -29.50 12.51
CA GLY A 242 6.23 -30.41 12.50
C GLY A 242 5.17 -29.98 13.52
N PRO A 243 4.05 -30.71 13.60
CA PRO A 243 2.97 -30.42 14.53
C PRO A 243 3.44 -30.48 16.00
N ILE A 244 2.99 -29.53 16.82
CA ILE A 244 3.37 -29.41 18.24
C ILE A 244 2.27 -30.00 19.12
N SER A 245 2.59 -30.97 19.96
CA SER A 245 1.62 -31.52 20.92
C SER A 245 1.23 -30.48 21.98
N ILE A 246 -0.07 -30.27 22.14
CA ILE A 246 -0.64 -29.44 23.20
C ILE A 246 -0.53 -30.21 24.51
N LYS A 247 0.07 -29.57 25.51
CA LYS A 247 0.17 -30.14 26.86
C LYS A 247 -1.20 -30.13 27.52
N ASP A 248 -1.60 -31.30 28.00
CA ASP A 248 -2.81 -31.52 28.82
C ASP A 248 -2.58 -31.05 30.27
N ALA A 249 -3.64 -30.53 30.88
CA ALA A 249 -3.66 -30.09 32.28
C ALA A 249 -3.50 -31.27 33.24
N THR A 250 -2.41 -31.30 34.02
CA THR A 250 -2.24 -32.28 35.11
C THR A 250 -2.66 -31.67 36.45
N GLY A 251 -3.91 -31.87 36.86
CA GLY A 251 -4.43 -31.42 38.16
C GLY A 251 -5.07 -30.02 38.13
N ALA A 252 -4.84 -29.18 39.15
CA ALA A 252 -5.52 -27.88 39.30
C ALA A 252 -4.84 -26.70 38.57
N GLY A 253 -3.90 -26.97 37.66
CA GLY A 253 -3.15 -25.95 36.93
C GLY A 253 -3.42 -25.99 35.43
N LEU A 254 -3.45 -24.83 34.78
CA LEU A 254 -3.52 -24.70 33.32
C LEU A 254 -2.21 -25.19 32.70
N ALA A 255 -2.29 -26.09 31.72
CA ALA A 255 -1.13 -26.48 30.93
C ALA A 255 -0.91 -25.47 29.80
N ARG A 256 0.34 -25.08 29.55
CA ARG A 256 0.72 -24.08 28.54
C ARG A 256 1.65 -24.68 27.49
N THR A 257 1.26 -24.54 26.25
CA THR A 257 2.05 -24.84 25.06
C THR A 257 2.39 -23.52 24.39
N ARG A 258 3.65 -23.32 24.01
CA ARG A 258 4.12 -22.10 23.37
C ARG A 258 4.92 -22.45 22.14
N ASP A 259 4.75 -21.66 21.11
CA ASP A 259 5.61 -21.62 19.94
C ASP A 259 5.92 -20.18 19.57
N SER A 260 7.09 -19.91 19.00
CA SER A 260 7.56 -18.54 18.77
C SER A 260 8.15 -18.33 17.38
N ILE A 261 7.85 -17.17 16.80
CA ILE A 261 8.42 -16.66 15.54
C ILE A 261 9.32 -15.49 15.89
N VAL A 262 10.55 -15.49 15.39
CA VAL A 262 11.46 -14.34 15.49
C VAL A 262 11.37 -13.56 14.19
N VAL A 263 10.84 -12.35 14.25
CA VAL A 263 10.74 -11.45 13.09
C VAL A 263 11.88 -10.45 13.16
N THR A 264 12.70 -10.42 12.11
CA THR A 264 13.83 -9.48 11.98
C THR A 264 13.53 -8.30 11.07
N ASP A 265 12.39 -8.35 10.36
CA ASP A 265 11.98 -7.31 9.45
C ASP A 265 11.55 -6.07 10.23
N MET A 266 12.12 -4.92 9.84
CA MET A 266 11.83 -3.64 10.45
C MET A 266 10.60 -3.05 9.79
N GLY A 267 9.70 -2.47 10.59
CA GLY A 267 8.50 -1.82 10.08
C GLY A 267 7.55 -1.44 11.21
N THR A 268 6.65 -0.51 10.92
CA THR A 268 5.54 -0.19 11.83
C THR A 268 4.35 -1.05 11.46
N ILE A 269 3.77 -1.75 12.42
CA ILE A 269 2.60 -2.59 12.24
C ILE A 269 1.40 -1.71 11.92
N LYS A 270 0.71 -2.01 10.82
CA LYS A 270 -0.59 -1.41 10.46
C LYS A 270 -1.76 -2.32 10.83
N ASP A 271 -1.56 -3.62 10.70
CA ASP A 271 -2.58 -4.62 10.97
C ASP A 271 -1.93 -5.98 11.29
N VAL A 272 -2.53 -6.75 12.19
CA VAL A 272 -2.09 -8.11 12.57
C VAL A 272 -3.25 -9.08 12.52
N ASN A 273 -3.13 -10.03 11.62
CA ASN A 273 -4.00 -11.19 11.52
C ASN A 273 -3.26 -12.46 11.95
N VAL A 274 -3.97 -13.43 12.53
CA VAL A 274 -3.37 -14.68 13.02
C VAL A 274 -4.08 -15.88 12.43
N PHE A 275 -3.36 -16.72 11.69
CA PHE A 275 -3.91 -18.02 11.32
C PHE A 275 -3.53 -19.07 12.35
N VAL A 276 -4.50 -19.90 12.76
CA VAL A 276 -4.25 -21.10 13.58
C VAL A 276 -4.96 -22.32 13.00
N ASP A 277 -4.23 -23.44 12.97
CA ASP A 277 -4.77 -24.78 12.74
C ASP A 277 -4.44 -25.66 13.96
N ILE A 278 -5.46 -26.00 14.73
CA ILE A 278 -5.36 -26.83 15.93
C ILE A 278 -6.37 -27.96 15.82
N THR A 279 -5.92 -29.19 16.08
CA THR A 279 -6.78 -30.35 16.30
C THR A 279 -6.73 -30.73 17.76
N HIS A 280 -7.88 -30.84 18.42
CA HIS A 280 -8.01 -31.14 19.84
C HIS A 280 -9.24 -32.03 20.06
N ASP A 281 -9.29 -32.79 21.14
CA ASP A 281 -10.48 -33.59 21.46
C ASP A 281 -11.72 -32.71 21.74
N SER A 282 -11.52 -31.47 22.18
CA SER A 282 -12.54 -30.43 22.30
C SER A 282 -11.90 -29.04 22.25
N ILE A 283 -12.08 -28.29 21.16
CA ILE A 283 -11.43 -26.98 21.02
C ILE A 283 -11.98 -25.93 21.99
N GLY A 284 -13.20 -26.09 22.49
CA GLY A 284 -13.78 -25.12 23.43
C GLY A 284 -13.12 -25.07 24.81
N GLU A 285 -12.20 -25.99 25.09
CA GLU A 285 -11.41 -25.99 26.33
C GLU A 285 -10.09 -25.23 26.18
N LEU A 286 -9.77 -24.81 24.95
CA LEU A 286 -8.56 -24.09 24.65
C LEU A 286 -8.76 -22.59 24.83
N GLY A 287 -7.79 -21.97 25.48
CA GLY A 287 -7.51 -20.54 25.36
C GLY A 287 -6.26 -20.37 24.49
N VAL A 288 -6.32 -19.51 23.48
CA VAL A 288 -5.17 -19.19 22.64
C VAL A 288 -4.93 -17.70 22.70
N ALA A 289 -3.69 -17.29 22.88
CA ALA A 289 -3.28 -15.89 22.91
C ALA A 289 -2.04 -15.66 22.06
N LEU A 290 -1.99 -14.53 21.38
CA LEU A 290 -0.79 -14.00 20.74
C LEU A 290 -0.09 -13.03 21.70
N ILE A 291 1.23 -13.12 21.79
CA ILE A 291 2.07 -12.27 22.63
C ILE A 291 3.19 -11.69 21.77
N HIS A 292 3.42 -10.37 21.87
CA HIS A 292 4.65 -9.73 21.38
C HIS A 292 5.55 -9.43 22.57
N GLU A 293 6.66 -10.15 22.70
CA GLU A 293 7.48 -10.19 23.94
C GLU A 293 8.15 -8.84 24.23
N GLU A 294 8.56 -8.09 23.20
CA GLU A 294 9.30 -6.84 23.30
C GLU A 294 8.42 -5.68 23.75
N HIS A 295 7.13 -5.72 23.40
CA HIS A 295 6.15 -4.74 23.84
C HIS A 295 5.28 -5.23 25.02
N GLY A 296 5.37 -6.51 25.37
CA GLY A 296 4.58 -7.13 26.43
C GLY A 296 3.07 -7.09 26.17
N ILE A 297 2.67 -6.97 24.90
CA ILE A 297 1.27 -6.91 24.49
C ILE A 297 0.78 -8.35 24.31
N GLN A 298 -0.39 -8.65 24.86
CA GLN A 298 -1.04 -9.95 24.74
C GLN A 298 -2.47 -9.73 24.25
N SER A 299 -2.86 -10.46 23.21
CA SER A 299 -4.22 -10.49 22.67
C SER A 299 -4.74 -11.92 22.68
N PRO A 300 -5.91 -12.21 23.28
CA PRO A 300 -6.55 -13.51 23.16
C PRO A 300 -7.10 -13.67 21.74
N VAL A 301 -6.65 -14.71 21.03
CA VAL A 301 -7.07 -14.97 19.64
C VAL A 301 -8.20 -16.00 19.56
N TYR A 302 -8.28 -16.92 20.51
CA TYR A 302 -9.36 -17.91 20.53
C TYR A 302 -9.75 -18.32 21.94
N ALA A 303 -11.06 -18.34 22.21
CA ALA A 303 -11.66 -18.96 23.37
C ALA A 303 -13.17 -19.12 23.12
N ASP A 304 -13.64 -20.33 22.91
CA ASP A 304 -15.08 -20.60 22.76
C ASP A 304 -15.51 -21.77 23.64
N ALA A 305 -15.83 -21.47 24.90
CA ALA A 305 -16.23 -22.46 25.91
C ALA A 305 -17.47 -23.29 25.54
N LEU A 306 -18.24 -22.88 24.53
CA LEU A 306 -19.44 -23.58 24.07
C LEU A 306 -19.18 -24.46 22.85
N CYS A 307 -17.98 -24.42 22.27
CA CYS A 307 -17.65 -25.16 21.07
C CYS A 307 -17.15 -26.57 21.36
N SER A 308 -17.91 -27.58 20.95
CA SER A 308 -17.57 -29.01 21.10
C SER A 308 -16.89 -29.63 19.88
N ALA A 309 -16.47 -28.80 18.93
CA ALA A 309 -15.78 -29.30 17.76
C ALA A 309 -14.34 -29.72 18.08
N THR A 310 -13.71 -30.43 17.16
CA THR A 310 -12.39 -31.04 17.37
C THR A 310 -11.27 -30.39 16.57
N ARG A 311 -11.59 -29.38 15.75
CA ARG A 311 -10.62 -28.70 14.89
C ARG A 311 -11.02 -27.26 14.71
N ILE A 312 -10.04 -26.37 14.83
CA ILE A 312 -10.10 -24.99 14.36
C ILE A 312 -9.03 -24.85 13.27
N SER A 313 -9.39 -24.24 12.16
CA SER A 313 -8.51 -23.89 11.05
C SER A 313 -9.05 -22.59 10.46
N ALA A 314 -8.64 -21.47 11.05
CA ALA A 314 -9.22 -20.16 10.74
C ALA A 314 -8.18 -19.04 10.86
N VAL A 315 -8.42 -17.96 10.12
CA VAL A 315 -7.79 -16.66 10.35
C VAL A 315 -8.57 -15.95 11.44
N ILE A 316 -7.88 -15.39 12.42
CA ILE A 316 -8.43 -14.56 13.48
C ILE A 316 -8.03 -13.12 13.21
N ASP A 317 -9.02 -12.25 13.28
CA ASP A 317 -8.98 -10.83 12.94
C ASP A 317 -9.94 -10.07 13.86
N ASP A 318 -9.55 -8.95 14.47
CA ASP A 318 -10.50 -8.12 15.22
C ASP A 318 -11.49 -7.35 14.35
N GLU A 319 -11.28 -7.37 13.03
CA GLU A 319 -12.21 -6.93 12.00
C GLU A 319 -13.02 -8.10 11.39
N GLY A 320 -12.86 -9.30 11.93
CA GLY A 320 -13.53 -10.52 11.48
C GLY A 320 -15.04 -10.57 11.77
N VAL A 321 -15.65 -11.72 11.47
CA VAL A 321 -17.05 -12.01 11.81
C VAL A 321 -17.14 -12.90 13.05
N VAL A 322 -18.31 -12.92 13.70
CA VAL A 322 -18.52 -13.84 14.85
C VAL A 322 -18.25 -15.28 14.42
N ALA A 323 -17.32 -15.94 15.12
CA ALA A 323 -16.87 -17.28 14.80
C ALA A 323 -18.03 -18.29 14.77
N PRO A 324 -18.20 -19.08 13.69
CA PRO A 324 -18.98 -20.29 13.75
C PRO A 324 -18.21 -21.37 14.53
N CYS A 325 -18.92 -22.29 15.19
CA CYS A 325 -18.31 -23.49 15.75
C CYS A 325 -18.63 -24.72 14.88
N PRO A 326 -17.63 -25.41 14.29
CA PRO A 326 -16.21 -25.04 14.25
C PRO A 326 -15.89 -23.94 13.24
N ALA A 327 -14.82 -23.19 13.51
CA ALA A 327 -14.21 -22.26 12.57
C ALA A 327 -13.19 -23.02 11.71
N ILE A 328 -13.63 -23.51 10.55
CA ILE A 328 -12.81 -24.27 9.58
C ILE A 328 -12.65 -23.56 8.25
N ASP A 329 -13.23 -22.37 8.08
CA ASP A 329 -13.09 -21.59 6.85
C ASP A 329 -12.00 -20.52 7.01
N PRO A 330 -10.80 -20.75 6.47
CA PRO A 330 -9.71 -19.79 6.53
C PRO A 330 -9.92 -18.55 5.66
N ASN A 331 -10.87 -18.57 4.72
CA ASN A 331 -11.20 -17.40 3.91
C ASN A 331 -12.20 -16.46 4.59
N MET A 332 -12.68 -16.83 5.79
CA MET A 332 -13.59 -16.02 6.58
C MET A 332 -12.95 -15.72 7.94
N PRO A 333 -12.24 -14.57 8.08
CA PRO A 333 -11.64 -14.20 9.34
C PRO A 333 -12.66 -14.12 10.47
N ILE A 334 -12.32 -14.65 11.63
CA ILE A 334 -13.21 -14.70 12.79
C ILE A 334 -12.75 -13.74 13.91
N LEU A 335 -13.70 -13.22 14.67
CA LEU A 335 -13.41 -12.32 15.78
C LEU A 335 -12.69 -13.05 16.92
N PRO A 336 -11.70 -12.38 17.57
CA PRO A 336 -11.17 -12.82 18.84
C PRO A 336 -12.26 -12.78 19.93
N PRO A 337 -12.13 -13.61 20.99
CA PRO A 337 -13.15 -13.76 22.03
C PRO A 337 -13.28 -12.53 22.95
N ASP A 338 -12.25 -11.70 23.07
CA ASP A 338 -12.23 -10.54 23.95
C ASP A 338 -11.74 -9.28 23.21
N ILE A 339 -12.69 -8.42 22.87
CA ILE A 339 -12.46 -7.11 22.25
C ILE A 339 -11.79 -6.09 23.18
N THR A 340 -11.55 -6.42 24.45
CA THR A 340 -10.83 -5.56 25.41
C THR A 340 -9.33 -5.53 25.11
N PHE A 341 -8.81 -6.60 24.51
CA PHE A 341 -7.40 -6.74 24.13
C PHE A 341 -7.31 -7.19 22.66
N PRO A 342 -7.78 -6.37 21.70
CA PRO A 342 -7.88 -6.77 20.29
C PRO A 342 -6.50 -6.90 19.62
N LEU A 343 -6.46 -7.47 18.41
CA LEU A 343 -5.22 -7.57 17.62
C LEU A 343 -4.75 -6.18 17.15
N SER A 344 -5.65 -5.24 16.89
CA SER A 344 -5.32 -3.80 16.74
C SER A 344 -4.55 -3.18 17.91
N GLY A 345 -4.46 -3.87 19.07
CA GLY A 345 -3.54 -3.50 20.15
C GLY A 345 -2.05 -3.52 19.75
N PHE A 346 -1.70 -4.24 18.68
CA PHE A 346 -0.36 -4.28 18.09
C PHE A 346 -0.10 -3.15 17.09
N ASP A 347 -1.12 -2.38 16.67
CA ASP A 347 -0.96 -1.33 15.67
C ASP A 347 -0.03 -0.21 16.15
N ASN A 348 0.67 0.41 15.20
CA ASN A 348 1.68 1.46 15.41
C ASN A 348 2.87 1.02 16.29
N ARG A 349 3.08 -0.29 16.44
CA ARG A 349 4.24 -0.89 17.12
C ARG A 349 5.29 -1.35 16.12
N GLU A 350 6.47 -1.66 16.61
CA GLU A 350 7.54 -2.24 15.80
C GLU A 350 7.22 -3.71 15.50
N LEU A 351 7.34 -4.11 14.23
CA LEU A 351 7.16 -5.51 13.80
C LEU A 351 8.27 -6.43 14.31
N ALA A 352 9.51 -5.93 14.33
CA ALA A 352 10.67 -6.70 14.73
C ALA A 352 10.54 -7.12 16.21
N GLY A 353 10.73 -8.41 16.46
CA GLY A 353 10.57 -8.97 17.79
C GLY A 353 10.21 -10.45 17.79
N THR A 354 10.03 -10.98 18.99
CA THR A 354 9.62 -12.34 19.25
C THR A 354 8.11 -12.37 19.46
N TRP A 355 7.44 -13.05 18.54
CA TRP A 355 6.00 -13.29 18.59
C TRP A 355 5.75 -14.70 19.10
N THR A 356 5.00 -14.83 20.18
CA THR A 356 4.71 -16.11 20.83
C THR A 356 3.21 -16.42 20.75
N LEU A 357 2.85 -17.57 20.19
CA LEU A 357 1.51 -18.14 20.34
C LEU A 357 1.49 -18.99 21.63
N GLU A 358 0.64 -18.63 22.58
CA GLU A 358 0.40 -19.40 23.80
C GLU A 358 -0.96 -20.10 23.74
N ILE A 359 -0.96 -21.42 23.87
CA ILE A 359 -2.16 -22.26 23.98
C ILE A 359 -2.25 -22.78 25.42
N THR A 360 -3.34 -22.46 26.09
CA THR A 360 -3.73 -23.03 27.38
C THR A 360 -4.81 -24.08 27.20
N ASP A 361 -4.59 -25.26 27.76
CA ASP A 361 -5.62 -26.28 27.94
C ASP A 361 -6.00 -26.36 29.42
N GLY A 362 -7.30 -26.25 29.69
CA GLY A 362 -7.87 -26.13 31.03
C GLY A 362 -8.45 -27.41 31.62
N ASN A 363 -8.72 -28.44 30.80
CA ASN A 363 -9.42 -29.65 31.23
C ASN A 363 -8.56 -30.89 31.09
N GLN A 364 -8.65 -31.80 32.07
CA GLN A 364 -7.81 -32.99 32.11
C GLN A 364 -8.33 -34.08 31.15
N GLY A 365 -7.41 -34.68 30.40
CA GLY A 365 -7.63 -35.92 29.66
C GLY A 365 -8.04 -35.74 28.20
N ASN A 366 -8.13 -34.49 27.73
CA ASN A 366 -8.21 -34.16 26.33
C ASN A 366 -6.80 -33.82 25.85
N THR A 367 -6.50 -34.21 24.62
CA THR A 367 -5.20 -33.96 24.00
C THR A 367 -5.40 -33.33 22.64
N GLY A 368 -4.36 -32.66 22.15
CA GLY A 368 -4.37 -32.17 20.80
C GLY A 368 -3.00 -31.76 20.31
N VAL A 369 -3.02 -31.16 19.14
CA VAL A 369 -1.87 -30.82 18.35
C VAL A 369 -2.15 -29.48 17.68
N LEU A 370 -1.22 -28.54 17.87
CA LEU A 370 -1.10 -27.37 17.02
C LEU A 370 -0.44 -27.82 15.71
N ASN A 371 -1.22 -27.86 14.64
CA ASN A 371 -0.77 -28.31 13.33
C ASN A 371 0.03 -27.22 12.62
N GLN A 372 -0.45 -25.97 12.69
CA GLN A 372 0.15 -24.83 12.02
C GLN A 372 -0.31 -23.50 12.64
N TRP A 373 0.55 -22.49 12.62
CA TRP A 373 0.15 -21.09 12.79
C TRP A 373 1.12 -20.16 12.08
N CYS A 374 0.65 -18.96 11.75
CA CYS A 374 1.47 -17.89 11.21
C CYS A 374 0.83 -16.52 11.47
N LEU A 375 1.66 -15.49 11.39
CA LEU A 375 1.21 -14.10 11.44
C LEU A 375 0.98 -13.59 10.03
N LEU A 376 -0.11 -12.88 9.82
CA LEU A 376 -0.44 -12.19 8.57
C LEU A 376 -0.37 -10.70 8.90
N VAL A 377 0.78 -10.08 8.67
CA VAL A 377 1.04 -8.70 9.12
C VAL A 377 1.06 -7.76 7.92
N THR A 378 0.34 -6.65 8.03
CA THR A 378 0.51 -5.50 7.14
C THR A 378 1.40 -4.49 7.84
N VAL A 379 2.47 -4.05 7.17
CA VAL A 379 3.36 -3.00 7.68
C VAL A 379 3.22 -1.71 6.90
N GLU A 380 3.41 -0.60 7.59
CA GLU A 380 3.69 0.69 6.96
C GLU A 380 5.13 0.67 6.44
N SER A 381 5.30 0.98 5.15
CA SER A 381 6.61 0.97 4.51
C SER A 381 7.51 2.01 5.19
N ALA A 382 8.57 1.55 5.87
CA ALA A 382 9.50 2.45 6.53
C ALA A 382 10.23 3.28 5.47
N THR A 383 9.97 4.58 5.41
CA THR A 383 10.92 5.55 4.84
C THR A 383 12.12 5.58 5.78
N GLY A 384 13.12 4.76 5.47
CA GLY A 384 14.28 4.52 6.33
C GLY A 384 15.00 5.81 6.71
N THR A 385 14.81 6.26 7.95
CA THR A 385 15.71 7.22 8.59
C THR A 385 16.68 6.43 9.47
N ALA A 386 17.83 6.08 8.91
CA ALA A 386 18.89 5.42 9.66
C ALA A 386 19.42 6.36 10.75
N THR A 387 19.12 6.06 12.01
CA THR A 387 19.75 6.74 13.16
C THR A 387 21.03 5.98 13.49
N PHE A 388 22.18 6.55 13.17
CA PHE A 388 23.48 5.99 13.55
C PHE A 388 23.74 6.22 15.05
N THR A 389 23.68 5.16 15.84
CA THR A 389 24.18 5.17 17.23
C THR A 389 25.67 4.82 17.23
N LEU A 390 26.52 5.81 17.49
CA LEU A 390 27.97 5.62 17.52
C LEU A 390 28.37 4.69 18.68
N THR A 391 28.90 3.50 18.34
CA THR A 391 29.62 2.64 19.28
C THR A 391 31.11 3.00 19.23
N PRO A 392 31.77 3.31 20.37
CA PRO A 392 33.17 3.71 20.36
C PRO A 392 34.07 2.53 19.96
N THR A 393 34.74 2.66 18.82
CA THR A 393 35.67 1.65 18.28
C THR A 393 37.04 1.76 18.99
N GLU A 394 37.53 0.66 19.54
CA GLU A 394 38.87 0.57 20.13
C GLU A 394 39.96 0.77 19.08
N THR A 395 41.04 1.44 19.48
CA THR A 395 42.21 1.77 18.65
C THR A 395 42.99 0.50 18.24
N PRO A 396 43.11 0.15 16.95
CA PRO A 396 43.92 -0.99 16.55
C PRO A 396 45.41 -0.62 16.47
N THR A 397 46.24 -1.48 17.06
CA THR A 397 47.71 -1.46 16.97
C THR A 397 48.15 -2.12 15.66
N LEU A 398 49.00 -1.43 14.89
CA LEU A 398 49.51 -1.92 13.60
C LEU A 398 50.62 -2.98 13.79
N THR A 399 50.59 -4.04 12.99
CA THR A 399 51.75 -4.91 12.69
C THR A 399 51.70 -5.31 11.20
N PRO A 400 52.82 -5.26 10.45
CA PRO A 400 52.79 -5.19 8.99
C PRO A 400 52.94 -6.55 8.32
N THR A 401 52.29 -6.76 7.17
CA THR A 401 52.68 -7.79 6.19
C THR A 401 52.27 -7.40 4.77
N GLY A 402 53.28 -7.23 3.91
CA GLY A 402 53.40 -7.94 2.64
C GLY A 402 52.54 -7.53 1.44
N SER A 403 53.16 -6.75 0.54
CA SER A 403 52.69 -6.32 -0.79
C SER A 403 52.52 -7.45 -1.83
N ILE A 404 51.49 -7.34 -2.68
CA ILE A 404 51.51 -7.32 -4.17
C ILE A 404 50.17 -6.71 -4.66
N SER A 405 50.13 -5.55 -5.33
CA SER A 405 50.23 -5.30 -6.79
C SER A 405 49.16 -6.06 -7.60
N GLN A 406 48.13 -5.45 -8.22
CA GLN A 406 48.07 -4.20 -9.00
C GLN A 406 46.69 -3.52 -8.84
N THR A 407 46.67 -2.18 -8.78
CA THR A 407 45.46 -1.34 -8.77
C THR A 407 45.51 -0.39 -9.96
N PRO A 408 44.41 -0.20 -10.73
CA PRO A 408 44.37 0.79 -11.79
C PRO A 408 44.63 2.18 -11.22
N THR A 409 45.37 2.99 -11.97
CA THR A 409 45.68 4.38 -11.63
C THR A 409 44.39 5.17 -11.45
N GLU A 410 44.03 5.45 -10.19
CA GLU A 410 43.03 6.45 -9.86
C GLU A 410 43.55 7.84 -10.20
N THR A 411 42.70 8.61 -10.88
CA THR A 411 42.83 10.06 -11.01
C THR A 411 42.79 10.66 -9.60
N PRO A 412 43.76 11.50 -9.19
CA PRO A 412 43.77 12.05 -7.83
C PRO A 412 42.54 12.95 -7.63
N CYS A 413 41.66 12.59 -6.68
CA CYS A 413 40.58 13.48 -6.27
C CYS A 413 41.18 14.70 -5.54
N SER A 414 40.75 15.89 -5.96
CA SER A 414 41.10 17.15 -5.30
C SER A 414 39.84 17.60 -4.57
N ASN A 415 39.87 17.66 -3.24
CA ASN A 415 38.80 18.22 -2.42
C ASN A 415 38.77 19.77 -2.45
N SER A 416 39.38 20.36 -3.47
CA SER A 416 39.46 21.79 -3.70
C SER A 416 38.30 22.22 -4.60
N ALA A 417 37.52 23.21 -4.14
CA ALA A 417 36.48 23.84 -4.98
C ALA A 417 37.06 24.84 -5.99
N ASP A 418 38.38 25.05 -5.99
CA ASP A 418 39.13 25.70 -7.08
C ASP A 418 39.38 24.65 -8.17
N LEU A 419 38.47 24.59 -9.15
CA LEU A 419 38.45 23.61 -10.22
C LEU A 419 39.28 24.04 -11.43
N ASN A 420 39.54 25.33 -11.58
CA ASN A 420 40.39 25.84 -12.66
C ASN A 420 41.88 25.98 -12.23
N ASN A 421 42.17 25.79 -10.94
CA ASN A 421 43.47 25.84 -10.28
C ASN A 421 44.17 27.21 -10.39
N ASP A 422 43.40 28.30 -10.38
CA ASP A 422 43.88 29.68 -10.38
C ASP A 422 44.10 30.26 -8.97
N GLY A 423 43.73 29.51 -7.94
CA GLY A 423 43.90 29.86 -6.54
C GLY A 423 42.75 30.66 -5.94
N GLU A 424 41.71 30.95 -6.72
CA GLU A 424 40.46 31.57 -6.27
C GLU A 424 39.30 30.58 -6.44
N ILE A 425 38.18 30.81 -5.75
CA ILE A 425 36.95 30.03 -5.91
C ILE A 425 35.91 31.02 -6.45
N ASP A 426 35.78 31.08 -7.77
CA ASP A 426 35.03 32.12 -8.47
C ASP A 426 34.16 31.59 -9.61
N SER A 427 33.42 32.48 -10.27
CA SER A 427 32.50 32.20 -11.41
C SER A 427 33.01 31.17 -12.43
N ARG A 428 34.34 31.08 -12.64
CA ARG A 428 35.01 30.17 -13.58
C ARG A 428 35.06 28.74 -13.06
N ASP A 429 35.15 28.52 -11.75
CA ASP A 429 35.06 27.19 -11.14
C ASP A 429 33.65 26.64 -11.23
N LEU A 430 32.62 27.50 -11.12
CA LEU A 430 31.24 27.07 -11.31
C LEU A 430 30.98 26.63 -12.76
N VAL A 431 31.59 27.32 -13.72
CA VAL A 431 31.52 26.93 -15.14
C VAL A 431 32.18 25.57 -15.36
N GLU A 432 33.34 25.33 -14.76
CA GLU A 432 34.01 24.01 -14.81
C GLU A 432 33.21 22.92 -14.10
N PHE A 433 32.58 23.22 -12.97
CA PHE A 433 31.67 22.30 -12.27
C PHE A 433 30.50 21.88 -13.17
N LEU A 434 29.84 22.85 -13.81
CA LEU A 434 28.72 22.59 -14.73
C LEU A 434 29.15 21.84 -15.99
N HIS A 435 30.36 22.09 -16.51
CA HIS A 435 30.91 21.32 -17.64
C HIS A 435 31.06 19.84 -17.28
N GLN A 436 31.64 19.53 -16.11
CA GLN A 436 31.77 18.16 -15.63
C GLN A 436 30.42 17.50 -15.33
N LEU A 437 29.45 18.27 -14.80
CA LEU A 437 28.07 17.80 -14.58
C LEU A 437 27.35 17.46 -15.89
N SER A 438 27.64 18.20 -16.96
CA SER A 438 27.12 17.91 -18.30
C SER A 438 27.83 16.75 -19.01
N GLY A 439 28.77 16.06 -18.34
CA GLY A 439 29.54 14.95 -18.89
C GLY A 439 30.67 15.37 -19.84
N GLN A 440 31.00 16.66 -19.90
CA GLN A 440 32.19 17.12 -20.62
C GLN A 440 33.44 16.87 -19.77
N SER A 441 34.48 16.29 -20.37
CA SER A 441 35.72 16.01 -19.65
C SER A 441 36.37 17.31 -19.18
N ALA A 442 36.82 17.34 -17.92
CA ALA A 442 37.65 18.43 -17.40
C ALA A 442 38.84 18.67 -18.33
N SER A 443 39.10 19.93 -18.67
CA SER A 443 40.22 20.25 -19.53
C SER A 443 41.55 20.00 -18.80
N SER A 444 42.62 19.65 -19.52
CA SER A 444 43.87 19.18 -18.91
C SER A 444 44.48 20.24 -17.98
N GLY A 445 44.54 19.94 -16.68
CA GLY A 445 45.05 20.86 -15.65
C GLY A 445 43.98 21.37 -14.67
N HIS A 446 42.72 21.02 -14.89
CA HIS A 446 41.58 21.38 -14.04
C HIS A 446 41.30 20.29 -12.98
N GLY A 447 40.78 20.70 -11.82
CA GLY A 447 40.37 19.84 -10.70
C GLY A 447 39.09 19.04 -10.99
N SER A 448 38.86 18.01 -10.15
CA SER A 448 37.67 17.17 -10.23
C SER A 448 36.48 17.86 -9.57
N ALA A 449 35.32 17.89 -10.24
CA ALA A 449 34.06 18.38 -9.67
C ALA A 449 33.45 17.39 -8.65
N ASP A 450 33.92 16.14 -8.64
CA ASP A 450 33.67 15.17 -7.56
C ASP A 450 34.52 15.58 -6.34
N LEU A 451 33.90 16.35 -5.45
CA LEU A 451 34.49 17.00 -4.27
C LEU A 451 34.43 16.11 -3.02
N ASP A 452 33.51 15.13 -3.00
CA ASP A 452 33.40 14.14 -1.93
C ASP A 452 34.16 12.83 -2.21
N CYS A 453 34.79 12.73 -3.39
CA CYS A 453 35.56 11.59 -3.88
C CYS A 453 34.73 10.30 -3.98
N SER A 454 33.42 10.42 -4.21
CA SER A 454 32.50 9.28 -4.36
C SER A 454 32.61 8.59 -5.73
N GLN A 455 33.38 9.15 -6.67
CA GLN A 455 33.44 8.76 -8.09
C GLN A 455 32.13 8.97 -8.84
N SER A 456 31.19 9.67 -8.21
CA SER A 456 29.91 10.12 -8.76
C SER A 456 29.89 11.64 -8.69
N LEU A 457 29.24 12.29 -9.65
CA LEU A 457 28.99 13.72 -9.57
C LEU A 457 27.51 13.90 -9.27
N ASP A 458 27.19 14.24 -8.02
CA ASP A 458 25.82 14.29 -7.54
C ASP A 458 25.51 15.55 -6.70
N GLN A 459 24.37 15.54 -6.02
CA GLN A 459 23.89 16.69 -5.26
C GLN A 459 24.82 17.05 -4.10
N LEU A 460 25.58 16.09 -3.56
CA LEU A 460 26.50 16.31 -2.44
C LEU A 460 27.71 17.14 -2.88
N ASP A 461 28.21 16.93 -4.09
CA ASP A 461 29.28 17.75 -4.67
C ASP A 461 28.86 19.20 -4.85
N LEU A 462 27.62 19.42 -5.30
CA LEU A 462 27.08 20.78 -5.47
C LEU A 462 26.96 21.49 -4.13
N ILE A 463 26.54 20.79 -3.08
CA ILE A 463 26.45 21.33 -1.72
C ILE A 463 27.85 21.69 -1.20
N LEU A 464 28.84 20.82 -1.40
CA LEU A 464 30.23 21.05 -0.99
C LEU A 464 30.88 22.20 -1.76
N PHE A 465 30.57 22.34 -3.05
CA PHE A 465 31.02 23.46 -3.87
C PHE A 465 30.42 24.77 -3.34
N GLN A 466 29.12 24.78 -3.06
CA GLN A 466 28.40 25.96 -2.58
C GLN A 466 28.83 26.39 -1.16
N ASP A 467 29.21 25.45 -0.29
CA ASP A 467 29.75 25.76 1.05
C ASP A 467 31.08 26.50 0.99
N LYS A 468 31.90 26.21 -0.03
CA LYS A 468 33.21 26.86 -0.24
C LYS A 468 33.16 28.09 -1.14
N TRP A 469 32.02 28.34 -1.79
CA TRP A 469 31.80 29.47 -2.67
C TRP A 469 31.49 30.75 -1.90
N ASP A 470 32.38 31.74 -1.97
CA ASP A 470 32.08 33.10 -1.50
C ASP A 470 31.72 33.99 -2.72
N PRO A 471 30.45 34.40 -2.91
CA PRO A 471 30.06 35.29 -4.02
C PRO A 471 30.61 36.73 -3.88
N GLY A 472 31.50 36.99 -2.91
CA GLY A 472 31.96 38.30 -2.48
C GLY A 472 33.23 38.88 -3.12
N MET A 473 33.92 38.21 -4.06
CA MET A 473 35.10 38.79 -4.72
C MET A 473 34.93 38.85 -6.25
N ALA A 474 34.85 40.08 -6.75
CA ALA A 474 35.01 40.43 -8.16
C ALA A 474 36.41 41.00 -8.39
N PRO A 475 36.98 40.83 -9.59
CA PRO A 475 36.83 41.88 -10.60
C PRO A 475 36.03 41.49 -11.85
#